data_AF-A0A8X6IUK9-F1
#
_entry.id   AF-A0A8X6IUK9-F1
#
_cell.length_a   1.000
_cell.length_b   1.000
_cell.length_c   1.000
_cell.angle_alpha   90.00
_cell.angle_beta   90.00
_cell.angle_gamma   90.00
#
_symmetry.space_group_name_H-M   'P 1'
#
loop_
_entity.id
_entity.type
_entity.pdbx_description
1 polymer ?
#
loop_
_entity_poly.entity_id
_entity_poly.type
_entity_poly.pdbx_seq_one_letter_code
_entity_poly.pdbx_strand_id
1 'polypeptide(L)' 'MEQLLLLWIKEKQLAGDSVSEEIICEKAGAIFQDLKRDVTETEGESSQGGEGFKASRGWFDNFKKRSGIHSWRNI' A
#
# COMPACT_ATOMS: atom_id res chain seq x y z
N MET A 1 -5.15 -1.64 -4.40
CA MET A 1 -3.92 -1.22 -3.69
C MET A 1 -3.57 -2.15 -2.53
N GLU A 2 -4.36 -2.22 -1.45
CA GLU A 2 -3.99 -2.95 -0.21
C GLU A 2 -3.67 -4.44 -0.43
N GLN A 3 -4.33 -5.12 -1.37
CA GLN A 3 -4.04 -6.52 -1.71
C GLN A 3 -2.66 -6.69 -2.37
N LEU A 4 -2.28 -5.78 -3.27
CA LEU A 4 -0.95 -5.77 -3.91
C LEU A 4 0.13 -5.48 -2.86
N LEU A 5 -0.14 -4.54 -1.97
CA LEU A 5 0.74 -4.24 -0.85
C LEU A 5 0.91 -5.45 0.08
N LEU A 6 -0.17 -6.16 0.38
CA LEU A 6 -0.13 -7.37 1.20
C LEU A 6 0.68 -8.50 0.53
N LEU A 7 0.56 -8.68 -0.78
CA LEU A 7 1.37 -9.65 -1.53
C LEU A 7 2.86 -9.30 -1.43
N TRP A 8 3.19 -8.03 -1.68
CA TRP A 8 4.57 -7.53 -1.59
C TRP A 8 5.17 -7.70 -0.19
N ILE A 9 4.41 -7.42 0.89
CA ILE A 9 4.86 -7.64 2.27
C ILE A 9 5.17 -9.14 2.50
N LYS A 10 4.32 -10.04 2.02
CA LYS A 10 4.56 -11.49 2.15
C LYS A 10 5.81 -11.94 1.41
N GLU A 11 6.04 -11.43 0.21
CA GLU A 11 7.27 -11.69 -0.55
C GLU A 11 8.51 -11.22 0.20
N LYS A 12 8.46 -10.03 0.82
CA LYS A 12 9.54 -9.52 1.64
C LYS A 12 9.81 -10.36 2.87
N GLN A 13 8.77 -10.78 3.57
CA GLN A 13 8.91 -11.70 4.70
C GLN A 13 9.50 -13.06 4.29
N LEU A 14 9.10 -13.60 3.13
CA LEU A 14 9.65 -14.86 2.60
C LEU A 14 11.13 -14.73 2.22
N ALA A 15 11.54 -13.56 1.73
CA ALA A 15 12.96 -13.26 1.46
C ALA A 15 13.78 -13.06 2.75
N GLY A 16 13.13 -12.96 3.91
CA GLY A 16 13.78 -12.62 5.18
C GLY A 16 14.09 -11.12 5.32
N ASP A 17 13.53 -10.28 4.44
CA ASP A 17 13.67 -8.83 4.52
C ASP A 17 12.81 -8.30 5.69
N SER A 18 13.35 -7.31 6.41
CA SER A 18 12.55 -6.48 7.32
C SER A 18 11.94 -5.31 6.55
N VAL A 19 10.71 -4.94 6.88
CA VAL A 19 9.97 -3.89 6.17
C VAL A 19 9.32 -2.96 7.18
N SER A 20 9.89 -1.79 7.42
CA SER A 20 9.32 -0.85 8.40
C SER A 20 7.99 -0.25 7.92
N GLU A 21 7.25 0.34 8.85
CA GLU A 21 6.04 1.11 8.54
C GLU A 21 6.28 2.21 7.48
N GLU A 22 7.43 2.89 7.55
CA GLU A 22 7.78 3.93 6.59
C GLU A 22 7.86 3.37 5.16
N ILE A 23 8.54 2.22 5.00
CA ILE A 23 8.67 1.53 3.71
C ILE A 23 7.28 1.06 3.23
N ILE A 24 6.43 0.56 4.14
CA ILE A 24 5.08 0.11 3.79
C ILE A 24 4.22 1.29 3.33
N CYS A 25 4.28 2.42 4.02
CA CYS A 25 3.53 3.62 3.66
C CYS A 25 4.01 4.20 2.32
N GLU A 26 5.32 4.24 2.08
CA GLU A 26 5.90 4.63 0.80
C GLU A 26 5.42 3.71 -0.33
N LYS A 27 5.53 2.38 -0.12
CA LYS A 27 5.08 1.39 -1.10
C LYS A 27 3.58 1.48 -1.39
N ALA A 28 2.76 1.73 -0.37
CA ALA A 28 1.32 1.93 -0.52
C ALA A 28 1.01 3.15 -1.41
N GLY A 29 1.75 4.25 -1.20
CA GLY A 29 1.67 5.45 -2.03
C GLY A 29 2.05 5.18 -3.48
N ALA A 30 3.16 4.46 -3.70
CA ALA A 30 3.61 4.08 -5.03
C ALA A 30 2.57 3.22 -5.76
N ILE A 31 2.05 2.16 -5.13
CA ILE A 31 1.02 1.29 -5.72
C ILE A 31 -0.27 2.10 -6.01
N PHE A 32 -0.65 3.04 -5.14
CA PHE A 32 -1.81 3.87 -5.40
C PHE A 32 -1.62 4.77 -6.63
N GLN A 33 -0.45 5.41 -6.76
CA GLN A 33 -0.15 6.26 -7.90
C GLN A 33 -0.09 5.46 -9.21
N ASP A 34 0.51 4.27 -9.17
CA ASP A 34 0.60 3.34 -10.30
C ASP A 34 -0.78 2.92 -10.80
N LEU A 35 -1.65 2.44 -9.89
CA LEU A 35 -3.04 2.11 -10.22
C LEU A 35 -3.83 3.31 -10.72
N LYS A 36 -3.56 4.51 -10.19
CA LYS A 36 -4.23 5.73 -10.65
C LYS A 36 -3.80 6.09 -12.08
N ARG A 37 -2.53 5.87 -12.45
CA ARG A 37 -2.01 6.08 -13.80
C ARG A 37 -2.66 5.14 -14.81
N ASP A 38 -2.69 3.84 -14.50
CA ASP A 38 -3.32 2.82 -15.36
C ASP A 38 -4.79 3.15 -15.66
N VAL A 39 -5.53 3.60 -14.64
CA VAL A 39 -6.94 4.00 -14.80
C VAL A 39 -7.07 5.27 -15.66
N THR A 40 -6.20 6.27 -15.45
CA THR A 40 -6.23 7.51 -16.26
C THR A 40 -5.77 7.35 -17.70
N GLU A 41 -4.95 6.34 -18.01
CA GLU A 41 -4.55 6.02 -19.39
C GLU A 41 -5.63 5.22 -20.14
N THR A 42 -6.49 4.49 -19.40
CA THR A 42 -7.56 3.68 -19.98
C THR A 42 -8.86 4.47 -20.16
N GLU A 43 -9.14 5.43 -19.28
CA GLU A 43 -10.35 6.26 -19.31
C GLU A 43 -9.93 7.73 -19.43
N GLY A 44 -10.02 8.28 -20.65
CA GLY A 44 -9.66 9.67 -20.93
C GLY A 44 -10.30 10.65 -19.94
N GLU A 45 -9.43 11.31 -19.16
CA GLU A 45 -9.68 12.45 -18.29
C GLU A 45 -10.91 12.38 -17.34
N SER A 46 -10.68 12.13 -16.05
CA SER A 46 -10.99 13.11 -14.97
C SER A 46 -10.92 12.46 -13.57
N SER A 47 -10.00 12.96 -12.74
CA SER A 47 -10.21 13.13 -11.29
C SER A 47 -8.96 13.77 -10.65
N GLN A 48 -8.72 15.01 -11.07
CA GLN A 48 -8.07 16.01 -10.21
C GLN A 48 -9.16 16.51 -9.25
N GLY A 49 -9.27 15.98 -8.03
CA GLY A 49 -10.25 16.51 -7.08
C GLY A 49 -10.53 15.73 -5.80
N GLY A 50 -10.07 14.49 -5.65
CA GLY A 50 -10.14 13.77 -4.37
C GLY A 50 -8.83 13.91 -3.61
N GLU A 51 -8.89 14.20 -2.31
CA GLU A 51 -7.73 14.14 -1.40
C GLU A 51 -6.89 12.90 -1.72
N GLY A 52 -5.64 13.12 -2.15
CA GLY A 52 -4.77 12.02 -2.57
C GLY A 52 -4.66 10.96 -1.48
N PHE A 53 -4.49 9.70 -1.87
CA PHE A 53 -4.28 8.62 -0.90
C PHE A 53 -3.12 8.98 0.03
N LYS A 54 -3.42 9.08 1.32
CA LYS A 54 -2.45 9.36 2.37
C LYS A 54 -2.22 8.08 3.16
N ALA A 55 -1.04 7.50 2.99
CA ALA A 55 -0.53 6.43 3.83
C ALA A 55 -0.18 6.94 5.24
N SER A 56 -1.18 7.47 5.93
CA SER A 56 -1.05 8.00 7.29
C SER A 56 -0.93 6.86 8.31
N ARG A 57 -0.49 7.21 9.52
CA ARG A 57 -0.47 6.27 10.65
C ARG A 57 -1.82 5.59 10.88
N GLY A 58 -2.91 6.38 10.88
CA GLY A 58 -4.26 5.86 11.07
C GLY A 58 -4.71 4.92 9.96
N TRP A 59 -4.30 5.18 8.71
CA TRP A 59 -4.53 4.25 7.62
C TRP A 59 -3.74 2.95 7.84
N PHE A 60 -2.45 3.03 8.18
CA PHE A 60 -1.62 1.86 8.42
C PHE A 60 -2.15 0.99 9.56
N ASP A 61 -2.60 1.59 10.67
CA ASP A 61 -3.19 0.85 11.78
C ASP A 61 -4.47 0.10 11.38
N ASN A 62 -5.32 0.69 10.53
CA ASN A 62 -6.50 0.02 9.98
C ASN A 62 -6.12 -1.07 8.97
N PHE A 63 -5.11 -0.84 8.15
CA PHE A 63 -4.56 -1.84 7.24
C PHE A 63 -4.05 -3.06 8.01
N LYS A 64 -3.30 -2.88 9.11
CA LYS A 64 -2.84 -3.97 9.97
C LYS A 64 -3.98 -4.83 10.52
N LYS A 65 -5.07 -4.19 10.95
CA LYS A 65 -6.26 -4.90 11.46
C LYS A 65 -6.95 -5.71 10.38
N ARG A 66 -6.99 -5.19 9.15
CA ARG A 66 -7.67 -5.82 8.01
C ARG A 66 -6.84 -6.90 7.32
N SER A 67 -5.51 -6.82 7.37
CA SER A 67 -4.63 -7.74 6.63
C SER A 67 -4.60 -9.16 7.19
N GLY A 68 -4.96 -9.34 8.46
CA GLY A 68 -4.86 -10.64 9.13
C GLY A 68 -3.42 -11.17 9.23
N ILE A 69 -2.39 -10.33 9.07
CA ILE A 69 -1.00 -10.73 9.30
C ILE A 69 -0.81 -10.94 10.81
N HIS A 70 -0.48 -12.16 11.21
CA HIS A 70 -0.32 -12.55 12.61
C HIS A 70 1.04 -12.17 13.19
N SER A 71 2.05 -11.96 12.34
CA SER A 71 3.40 -11.58 12.74
C SER A 71 3.83 -10.27 12.07
N TRP A 72 3.35 -9.17 12.64
CA TRP A 72 3.90 -7.83 12.41
C TRP A 72 5.23 -7.60 13.16
N ARG A 73 5.73 -8.62 13.89
CA ARG A 73 6.91 -8.50 14.75
C ARG A 73 8.24 -8.51 13.98
N ASN A 74 8.23 -9.01 12.75
CA ASN A 74 9.38 -9.03 11.83
C ASN A 74 9.25 -7.96 10.71
N ILE A 75 8.36 -6.99 10.92
CA ILE A 75 8.08 -5.86 10.03
C ILE A 75 8.68 -4.63 10.70
#